data_AF-I4HDV6-F1
#
_entry.id   AF-I4HDV6-F1
#
_cell.length_a   1.000
_cell.length_b   1.000
_cell.length_c   1.000
_cell.angle_alpha   90.00
_cell.angle_beta   90.00
_cell.angle_gamma   90.00
#
_symmetry.space_group_name_H-M   'P 1'
#
loop_
_entity.id
_entity.type
_entity.pdbx_description
1 polymer ?
#
loop_
_entity_poly.entity_id
_entity_poly.type
_entity_poly.pdbx_seq_one_letter_code
_entity_poly.pdbx_strand_id
1 'polypeptide(L)'
;MTKVPQIKYQEVGNLYGLRNWVEYGLKQSKNELGWADFRVTDYSRIERWWEMVMSAYLMVSLQSEQLSESKEANLDLANPAKEEIKKHPWWNQGKGWKNILNNRRLFIQPLCYFNLLKPWLVVVFSPQRIRLFCRLFSLLNKLINSLLEKVFPRNSYFSSA
;
A
#
# COMPACT_ATOMS: atom_id res chain seq x y z
N MET A 1 26.03 -19.26 -14.23
CA MET A 1 25.88 -20.71 -13.98
C MET A 1 24.60 -20.93 -13.18
N THR A 2 23.69 -21.77 -13.65
CA THR A 2 22.43 -22.10 -12.95
C THR A 2 22.50 -23.51 -12.38
N LYS A 3 21.95 -23.72 -11.18
CA LYS A 3 21.83 -25.05 -10.55
C LYS A 3 20.54 -25.79 -10.91
N VAL A 4 19.67 -25.17 -11.72
CA VAL A 4 18.36 -25.72 -12.04
C VAL A 4 18.50 -26.75 -13.17
N PRO A 5 18.12 -28.01 -12.95
CA PRO A 5 18.25 -29.05 -13.96
C PRO A 5 17.28 -28.80 -15.13
N GLN A 6 17.69 -29.17 -16.34
CA GLN A 6 16.85 -29.24 -17.56
C GLN A 6 16.28 -27.91 -18.11
N ILE A 7 16.75 -26.75 -17.66
CA ILE A 7 16.32 -25.44 -18.21
C ILE A 7 17.00 -25.12 -19.54
N LYS A 8 16.24 -24.62 -20.52
CA LYS A 8 16.76 -24.17 -21.81
C LYS A 8 17.54 -22.86 -21.66
N TYR A 9 18.56 -22.64 -22.49
CA TYR A 9 19.39 -21.43 -22.42
C TYR A 9 18.58 -20.11 -22.51
N GLN A 10 17.54 -20.08 -23.35
CA GLN A 10 16.65 -18.92 -23.48
C GLN A 10 15.86 -18.64 -22.19
N GLU A 11 15.42 -19.67 -21.48
CA GLU A 11 14.71 -19.54 -20.21
C GLU A 11 15.65 -19.03 -19.11
N VAL A 12 16.92 -19.44 -19.11
CA VAL A 12 17.94 -18.85 -18.22
C VAL A 12 18.07 -17.35 -18.46
N GLY A 13 18.11 -16.91 -19.72
CA GLY A 13 18.15 -15.50 -20.09
C GLY A 13 16.94 -14.72 -19.57
N ASN A 14 15.74 -15.26 -19.77
CA ASN A 14 14.50 -14.65 -19.29
C ASN A 14 14.47 -14.53 -17.76
N LEU A 15 14.84 -15.60 -17.04
CA LEU A 15 14.91 -15.61 -15.58
C LEU A 15 15.95 -14.63 -15.05
N TYR A 16 17.11 -14.56 -15.68
CA TYR A 16 18.15 -13.60 -15.28
C TYR A 16 17.73 -12.16 -15.56
N GLY A 17 16.96 -11.93 -16.63
CA GLY A 17 16.34 -10.64 -16.93
C GLY A 17 15.42 -10.14 -15.82
N LEU A 18 14.81 -11.03 -15.03
CA LEU A 18 13.98 -10.65 -13.88
C LEU A 18 14.75 -9.88 -12.80
N ARG A 19 16.09 -10.01 -12.74
CA ARG A 19 16.94 -9.23 -11.84
C ARG A 19 16.73 -7.72 -12.00
N ASN A 20 16.41 -7.25 -13.20
CA ASN A 20 16.17 -5.82 -13.46
C ASN A 20 14.99 -5.28 -12.65
N TRP A 21 14.01 -6.13 -12.30
CA TRP A 21 12.90 -5.74 -11.43
C TRP A 21 13.35 -5.44 -10.00
N VAL A 22 14.42 -6.07 -9.52
CA VAL A 22 15.02 -5.74 -8.21
C VAL A 22 15.56 -4.31 -8.23
N GLU A 23 16.27 -3.93 -9.29
CA GLU A 23 16.76 -2.55 -9.45
C GLU A 23 15.61 -1.55 -9.52
N TYR A 24 14.56 -1.89 -10.27
CA TYR A 24 13.36 -1.07 -10.36
C TYR A 24 12.68 -0.87 -8.98
N GLY A 25 12.53 -1.93 -8.19
CA GLY A 25 11.97 -1.85 -6.85
C GLY A 25 12.83 -1.03 -5.88
N LEU A 26 14.15 -1.14 -5.99
CA LEU A 26 15.08 -0.30 -5.20
C LEU A 26 14.99 1.18 -5.61
N LYS A 27 14.84 1.50 -6.89
CA LYS A 27 14.62 2.89 -7.36
C LYS A 27 13.33 3.47 -6.78
N GLN A 28 12.26 2.69 -6.75
CA GLN A 28 10.98 3.10 -6.17
C GLN A 28 11.09 3.32 -4.65
N SER A 29 11.75 2.40 -3.94
CA SER A 29 11.99 2.53 -2.50
C SER A 29 12.80 3.79 -2.15
N LYS A 30 13.79 4.12 -2.98
CA LYS A 30 14.62 5.34 -2.84
C LYS A 30 13.85 6.62 -3.11
N ASN A 31 13.22 6.71 -4.29
CA ASN A 31 12.70 7.97 -4.81
C ASN A 31 11.26 8.26 -4.36
N GLU A 32 10.45 7.22 -4.16
CA GLU A 32 9.00 7.38 -3.94
C GLU A 32 8.61 7.12 -2.49
N LEU A 33 9.31 6.23 -1.78
CA LEU A 33 9.04 5.90 -0.37
C LEU A 33 9.95 6.64 0.60
N GLY A 34 10.84 7.50 0.11
CA GLY A 34 11.63 8.40 0.94
C GLY A 34 12.75 7.72 1.73
N TRP A 35 13.25 6.56 1.28
CA TRP A 35 14.44 5.96 1.90
C TRP A 35 15.62 6.94 1.96
N ALA A 36 15.82 7.73 0.90
CA ALA A 36 16.90 8.72 0.83
C ALA A 36 16.66 9.97 1.70
N ASP A 37 15.42 10.22 2.13
CA ASP A 37 15.07 11.41 2.91
C ASP A 37 15.38 11.23 4.41
N PHE A 38 15.53 9.99 4.87
CA PHE A 38 15.79 9.66 6.28
C PHE A 38 17.29 9.78 6.60
N ARG A 39 17.67 10.87 7.29
CA ARG A 39 19.06 11.20 7.62
C ARG A 39 19.48 10.78 9.04
N VAL A 40 19.21 9.53 9.41
CA VAL A 40 19.61 8.97 10.71
C VAL A 40 20.85 8.11 10.57
N THR A 41 21.78 8.23 11.51
CA THR A 41 23.07 7.51 11.52
C THR A 41 23.08 6.28 12.43
N ASP A 42 22.13 6.19 13.36
CA ASP A 42 22.01 5.05 14.27
C ASP A 42 21.47 3.81 13.53
N TYR A 43 22.22 2.71 13.61
CA TYR A 43 21.94 1.48 12.87
C TYR A 43 20.56 0.90 13.19
N SER A 44 20.20 0.88 14.48
CA SER A 44 18.91 0.33 14.92
C SER A 44 17.71 1.06 14.30
N ARG A 45 17.85 2.37 14.09
CA ARG A 45 16.82 3.21 13.46
C ARG A 45 16.82 3.06 11.95
N ILE A 46 17.98 2.84 11.34
CA ILE A 46 18.11 2.56 9.90
C ILE A 46 17.39 1.24 9.56
N GLU A 47 17.59 0.18 10.35
CA GLU A 47 16.91 -1.10 10.15
C GLU A 47 15.39 -0.96 10.22
N ARG A 48 14.88 -0.34 11.30
CA ARG A 48 13.43 -0.11 11.46
C ARG A 48 12.85 0.73 10.33
N TRP A 49 13.59 1.74 9.87
CA TRP A 49 13.17 2.55 8.73
C TRP A 49 13.10 1.72 7.45
N TRP A 50 14.09 0.85 7.22
CA TRP A 50 14.09 -0.06 6.08
C TRP A 50 12.92 -1.04 6.12
N GLU A 51 12.62 -1.62 7.27
CA GLU A 51 11.47 -2.50 7.47
C GLU A 51 10.16 -1.79 7.13
N MET A 52 9.98 -0.54 7.55
CA MET A 52 8.82 0.28 7.20
C MET A 52 8.73 0.53 5.68
N VAL A 53 9.84 0.92 5.04
CA VAL A 53 9.89 1.17 3.59
C VAL A 53 9.56 -0.11 2.82
N MET A 54 10.13 -1.25 3.18
CA MET A 54 9.87 -2.55 2.55
C MET A 54 8.42 -3.01 2.78
N SER A 55 7.87 -2.77 3.96
CA SER A 55 6.46 -3.08 4.26
C SER A 55 5.51 -2.24 3.41
N ALA A 56 5.78 -0.93 3.26
CA ALA A 56 5.01 -0.05 2.38
C ALA A 56 5.15 -0.47 0.92
N TYR A 57 6.35 -0.84 0.48
CA TYR A 57 6.61 -1.36 -0.86
C TYR A 57 5.79 -2.63 -1.15
N LEU A 58 5.83 -3.58 -0.23
CA LEU A 58 5.07 -4.83 -0.33
C LEU A 58 3.57 -4.57 -0.39
N MET A 59 3.05 -3.70 0.47
CA MET A 59 1.63 -3.34 0.49
C MET A 59 1.15 -2.79 -0.86
N VAL A 60 1.95 -1.96 -1.54
CA VAL A 60 1.62 -1.42 -2.87
C VAL A 60 1.76 -2.51 -3.94
N SER A 61 2.83 -3.30 -3.89
CA SER A 61 3.10 -4.34 -4.88
C SER A 61 2.03 -5.45 -4.89
N LEU A 62 1.49 -5.83 -3.73
CA LEU A 62 0.41 -6.82 -3.61
C LEU A 62 -0.91 -6.41 -4.28
N GLN A 63 -1.01 -5.17 -4.75
CA GLN A 63 -2.20 -4.63 -5.40
C GLN A 63 -2.04 -4.54 -6.92
N SER A 64 -0.90 -4.98 -7.46
CA SER A 64 -0.74 -5.10 -8.90
C SER A 64 -1.68 -6.17 -9.44
N GLU A 65 -2.18 -5.95 -10.65
CA GLU A 65 -3.14 -6.87 -11.29
C GLU A 65 -2.56 -8.29 -11.39
N GLN A 66 -1.28 -8.39 -11.74
CA GLN A 66 -0.51 -9.63 -11.86
C GLN A 66 -0.48 -10.48 -10.59
N LEU A 67 -0.54 -9.85 -9.42
CA LEU A 67 -0.59 -10.55 -8.13
C LEU A 67 -2.04 -10.74 -7.65
N SER A 68 -2.98 -9.90 -8.10
CA SER A 68 -4.39 -9.95 -7.72
C SER A 68 -5.25 -10.93 -8.52
N GLU A 69 -4.83 -11.32 -9.74
CA GLU A 69 -5.52 -12.33 -10.56
C GLU A 69 -5.68 -13.68 -9.84
N SER A 70 -4.82 -13.97 -8.85
CA SER A 70 -4.94 -15.16 -8.00
C SER A 70 -6.10 -15.13 -6.98
N LYS A 71 -6.77 -13.99 -6.77
CA LYS A 71 -7.71 -13.75 -5.65
C LYS A 71 -9.09 -13.22 -6.07
N GLU A 72 -9.47 -13.24 -7.35
CA GLU A 72 -10.79 -12.74 -7.78
C GLU A 72 -12.00 -13.60 -7.34
N ALA A 73 -11.79 -14.62 -6.52
CA ALA A 73 -12.88 -15.31 -5.85
C ALA A 73 -13.35 -14.54 -4.59
N ASN A 74 -14.57 -14.01 -4.62
CA ASN A 74 -15.45 -13.69 -3.47
C ASN A 74 -15.44 -12.29 -2.81
N LEU A 75 -15.56 -11.17 -3.52
CA LEU A 75 -15.95 -9.90 -2.87
C LEU A 75 -16.94 -9.05 -3.70
N ASP A 76 -18.14 -9.58 -3.93
CA ASP A 76 -19.26 -8.87 -4.58
C ASP A 76 -19.75 -7.65 -3.77
N LEU A 77 -19.61 -7.67 -2.44
CA LEU A 77 -20.00 -6.55 -1.57
C LEU A 77 -19.15 -5.27 -1.76
N ALA A 78 -17.91 -5.40 -2.26
CA ALA A 78 -16.99 -4.29 -2.38
C ALA A 78 -17.08 -3.56 -3.74
N ASN A 79 -17.84 -4.10 -4.69
CA ASN A 79 -17.94 -3.56 -6.06
C ASN A 79 -18.53 -2.14 -6.14
N PRO A 80 -19.63 -1.79 -5.45
CA PRO A 80 -20.16 -0.42 -5.53
C PRO A 80 -19.20 0.61 -4.93
N ALA A 81 -18.53 0.28 -3.82
CA ALA A 81 -17.53 1.17 -3.22
C ALA A 81 -16.32 1.39 -4.13
N LYS A 82 -15.87 0.35 -4.87
CA LYS A 82 -14.79 0.48 -5.85
C LYS A 82 -15.14 1.44 -6.99
N GLU A 83 -16.37 1.38 -7.49
CA GLU A 83 -16.81 2.27 -8.57
C GLU A 83 -16.94 3.72 -8.11
N GLU A 84 -17.43 3.97 -6.90
CA GLU A 84 -17.44 5.33 -6.32
C GLU A 84 -16.02 5.88 -6.11
N ILE A 85 -15.09 5.05 -5.64
CA ILE A 85 -13.69 5.44 -5.44
C ILE A 85 -13.02 5.89 -6.75
N LYS A 86 -13.30 5.19 -7.85
CA LYS A 86 -12.73 5.52 -9.17
C LYS A 86 -13.18 6.90 -9.68
N LYS A 87 -14.29 7.45 -9.16
CA LYS A 87 -14.77 8.80 -9.50
C LYS A 87 -13.92 9.92 -8.88
N HIS A 88 -13.00 9.60 -7.97
CA HIS A 88 -12.16 10.62 -7.33
C HIS A 88 -11.33 11.38 -8.38
N PRO A 89 -11.32 12.74 -8.39
CA PRO A 89 -10.67 13.52 -9.46
C PRO A 89 -9.18 13.24 -9.66
N TRP A 90 -8.48 12.86 -8.60
CA TRP A 90 -7.05 12.50 -8.63
C TRP A 90 -6.79 10.99 -8.73
N TRP A 91 -7.84 10.19 -8.96
CA TRP A 91 -7.69 8.76 -9.19
C TRP A 91 -6.95 8.52 -10.50
N ASN A 92 -5.93 7.67 -10.46
CA ASN A 92 -5.15 7.34 -11.63
C ASN A 92 -5.49 5.93 -12.13
N GLN A 93 -5.96 5.82 -13.37
CA GLN A 93 -6.33 4.54 -14.00
C GLN A 93 -5.14 3.73 -14.53
N GLY A 94 -3.93 4.29 -14.52
CA GLY A 94 -2.74 3.57 -14.96
C GLY A 94 -2.44 2.35 -14.09
N LYS A 95 -1.90 1.29 -14.71
CA LYS A 95 -1.55 0.02 -14.06
C LYS A 95 -0.14 0.00 -13.47
N GLY A 96 0.61 1.09 -13.61
CA GLY A 96 1.97 1.19 -13.09
C GLY A 96 2.02 1.27 -11.57
N TRP A 97 3.11 0.80 -10.97
CA TRP A 97 3.30 0.83 -9.52
C TRP A 97 3.16 2.24 -8.92
N LYS A 98 3.64 3.28 -9.61
CA LYS A 98 3.49 4.67 -9.15
C LYS A 98 2.02 5.12 -9.09
N ASN A 99 1.21 4.67 -10.05
CA ASN A 99 -0.22 4.96 -10.10
C ASN A 99 -0.93 4.28 -8.91
N ILE A 100 -0.57 3.04 -8.61
CA ILE A 100 -1.07 2.31 -7.44
C ILE A 100 -0.67 3.02 -6.14
N LEU A 101 0.59 3.44 -6.01
CA LEU A 101 1.06 4.22 -4.86
C LEU A 101 0.27 5.53 -4.71
N ASN A 102 0.07 6.28 -5.79
CA ASN A 102 -0.73 7.51 -5.77
C ASN A 102 -2.15 7.24 -5.25
N ASN A 103 -2.81 6.23 -5.81
CA ASN A 103 -4.16 5.87 -5.39
C ASN A 103 -4.20 5.46 -3.91
N ARG A 104 -3.14 4.87 -3.36
CA ARG A 104 -3.04 4.58 -1.92
C ARG A 104 -2.78 5.82 -1.06
N ARG A 105 -1.97 6.77 -1.54
CA ARG A 105 -1.77 8.05 -0.86
C ARG A 105 -3.09 8.81 -0.68
N LEU A 106 -4.01 8.75 -1.65
CA LEU A 106 -5.32 9.39 -1.55
C LEU A 106 -6.14 8.94 -0.32
N PHE A 107 -5.89 7.75 0.23
CA PHE A 107 -6.57 7.26 1.43
C PHE A 107 -5.75 7.46 2.71
N ILE A 108 -4.46 7.17 2.65
CA ILE A 108 -3.58 7.23 3.81
C ILE A 108 -3.37 8.68 4.25
N GLN A 109 -3.21 9.59 3.29
CA GLN A 109 -2.88 10.98 3.57
C GLN A 109 -4.00 11.73 4.33
N PRO A 110 -5.30 11.60 3.98
CA PRO A 110 -6.38 12.12 4.80
C PRO A 110 -6.37 11.58 6.24
N LEU A 111 -6.08 10.29 6.45
CA LEU A 111 -5.95 9.75 7.81
C LEU A 111 -4.77 10.36 8.57
N CYS A 112 -3.62 10.52 7.93
CA CYS A 112 -2.45 11.15 8.53
C CYS A 112 -2.77 12.59 8.96
N TYR A 113 -3.37 13.38 8.07
CA TYR A 113 -3.79 14.74 8.39
C TYR A 113 -4.84 14.78 9.50
N PHE A 114 -5.79 13.85 9.48
CA PHE A 114 -6.80 13.73 10.51
C PHE A 114 -6.17 13.44 11.89
N ASN A 115 -5.19 12.54 11.95
CA ASN A 115 -4.46 12.24 13.19
C ASN A 115 -3.65 13.44 13.69
N LEU A 116 -3.06 14.24 12.78
CA LEU A 116 -2.35 15.47 13.15
C LEU A 116 -3.30 16.57 13.65
N LEU A 117 -4.54 16.62 13.15
CA LEU A 117 -5.56 17.56 13.59
C LEU A 117 -6.23 17.15 14.92
N LYS A 118 -6.14 15.87 15.29
CA LYS A 118 -6.80 15.32 16.49
C LYS A 118 -6.48 16.10 17.79
N PRO A 119 -5.22 16.51 18.09
CA PRO A 119 -4.92 17.31 19.28
C PRO A 119 -5.60 18.69 19.27
N TRP A 120 -5.75 19.29 18.08
CA TRP A 120 -6.38 20.61 17.91
C TRP A 120 -7.90 20.58 18.09
N LEU A 121 -8.53 19.40 17.98
CA LEU A 121 -9.97 19.23 18.24
C LEU A 121 -10.38 19.68 19.63
N VAL A 122 -9.51 19.48 20.63
CA VAL A 122 -9.79 19.85 22.02
C VAL A 122 -9.73 21.35 22.23
N VAL A 123 -8.97 22.07 21.41
CA VAL A 123 -8.69 23.51 21.58
C VAL A 123 -9.62 24.39 20.75
N VAL A 124 -9.98 23.96 19.52
CA VAL A 124 -10.60 24.86 18.53
C VAL A 124 -12.05 24.50 18.21
N PHE A 125 -12.51 23.28 18.52
CA PHE A 125 -13.75 22.76 17.96
C PHE A 125 -14.89 22.65 18.98
N SER A 126 -16.06 23.17 18.60
CA SER A 126 -17.31 22.98 19.34
C SER A 126 -17.82 21.53 19.21
N PRO A 127 -18.65 21.02 20.16
CA PRO A 127 -19.07 19.61 20.22
C PRO A 127 -19.70 19.08 18.92
N GLN A 128 -20.43 19.94 18.20
CA GLN A 128 -21.04 19.60 16.90
C GLN A 128 -20.01 19.35 15.81
N ARG A 129 -18.93 20.15 15.77
CA ARG A 129 -17.84 20.00 14.79
C ARG A 129 -17.02 18.75 15.06
N ILE A 130 -16.79 18.42 16.34
CA ILE A 130 -16.17 17.15 16.75
C ILE A 130 -17.02 15.95 16.27
N ARG A 131 -18.35 16.02 16.41
CA ARG A 131 -19.25 14.94 15.95
C ARG A 131 -19.19 14.72 14.43
N LEU A 132 -19.15 15.80 13.65
CA LEU A 132 -18.98 15.72 12.19
C LEU A 132 -17.61 15.13 11.82
N PHE A 133 -16.56 15.56 12.52
CA PHE A 133 -15.20 15.04 12.35
C PHE A 133 -15.13 13.53 12.62
N CYS A 134 -15.73 13.05 13.71
CA CYS A 134 -15.81 11.62 14.04
C CYS A 134 -16.62 10.82 13.00
N ARG A 135 -17.69 11.39 12.43
CA ARG A 135 -18.46 10.74 11.36
C ARG A 135 -17.61 10.56 10.10
N LEU A 136 -16.91 11.61 9.67
CA LEU A 136 -16.00 11.54 8.51
C LEU A 136 -14.92 10.48 8.72
N PHE A 137 -14.33 10.43 9.92
CA PHE A 137 -13.35 9.41 10.29
C PHE A 137 -13.89 7.99 10.16
N SER A 138 -15.10 7.76 10.67
CA SER A 138 -15.71 6.43 10.61
C SER A 138 -15.94 5.97 9.17
N LEU A 139 -16.30 6.89 8.27
CA LEU A 139 -16.48 6.60 6.84
C LEU A 139 -15.14 6.28 6.16
N LEU A 140 -14.10 7.08 6.40
CA LEU A 140 -12.77 6.84 5.87
C LEU A 140 -12.19 5.51 6.36
N ASN A 141 -12.30 5.21 7.66
CA ASN A 141 -11.84 3.94 8.22
C ASN A 141 -12.57 2.73 7.65
N LYS A 142 -13.89 2.82 7.43
CA LYS A 142 -14.66 1.74 6.80
C LYS A 142 -14.14 1.46 5.38
N LEU A 143 -13.88 2.51 4.61
CA LEU A 143 -13.39 2.39 3.24
C LEU A 143 -11.98 1.77 3.22
N ILE A 144 -11.11 2.20 4.12
CA ILE A 144 -9.73 1.70 4.22
C ILE A 144 -9.68 0.25 4.70
N ASN A 145 -10.49 -0.11 5.69
CA ASN A 145 -10.60 -1.51 6.13
C ASN A 145 -11.08 -2.43 4.99
N SER A 146 -12.03 -1.99 4.16
CA SER A 146 -12.44 -2.74 2.97
C SER A 146 -11.31 -2.92 1.95
N LEU A 147 -10.43 -1.93 1.79
CA LEU A 147 -9.25 -2.04 0.93
C LEU A 147 -8.17 -2.96 1.52
N LEU A 148 -7.97 -2.91 2.84
CA LEU A 148 -7.01 -3.76 3.54
C LEU A 148 -7.44 -5.22 3.59
N GLU A 149 -8.74 -5.52 3.63
CA GLU A 149 -9.26 -6.89 3.52
C GLU A 149 -8.84 -7.59 2.21
N LYS A 150 -8.56 -6.85 1.13
CA LYS A 150 -7.99 -7.46 -0.08
C LYS A 150 -6.54 -7.90 0.11
N VAL A 151 -5.76 -7.14 0.87
CA VAL A 151 -4.34 -7.40 1.11
C VAL A 151 -4.19 -8.49 2.17
N PHE A 152 -4.95 -8.37 3.26
CA PHE A 152 -5.01 -9.29 4.38
C PHE A 152 -6.47 -9.75 4.59
N PRO A 153 -6.94 -10.76 3.84
CA PRO A 153 -8.26 -11.33 4.07
C PRO A 153 -8.35 -11.80 5.52
N ARG A 154 -9.47 -11.53 6.20
CA ARG A 154 -9.64 -11.83 7.65
C ARG A 154 -9.29 -13.26 8.06
N ASN A 155 -9.26 -14.21 7.12
CA ASN A 155 -8.84 -15.59 7.34
C ASN A 155 -7.30 -15.81 7.41
N SER A 156 -6.49 -14.76 7.30
CA SER A 156 -5.02 -14.84 7.40
C SER A 156 -4.47 -14.58 8.81
N TYR A 157 -5.33 -14.34 9.80
CA TYR A 157 -4.93 -14.22 11.19
C TYR A 157 -5.23 -15.52 11.95
N PHE A 158 -4.15 -16.28 12.22
CA PHE A 158 -4.02 -17.37 13.20
C PHE A 158 -4.81 -18.67 12.97
N SER A 159 -4.30 -19.51 12.07
CA SER A 159 -4.25 -20.96 12.32
C SER A 159 -2.78 -21.37 12.34
N SER A 160 -2.15 -21.22 13.50
CA SER A 160 -0.86 -21.86 13.79
C SER A 160 -0.64 -21.88 15.30
N ALA A 161 -0.75 -23.10 15.84
CA ALA A 161 -0.26 -23.63 17.11
C ALA A 161 -0.82 -23.03 18.41
#